data_AF-A0A1X0AWN0-F1
#
_entry.id   AF-A0A1X0AWN0-F1
#
_cell.length_a   1.000
_cell.length_b   1.000
_cell.length_c   1.000
_cell.angle_alpha   90.00
_cell.angle_beta   90.00
_cell.angle_gamma   90.00
#
_symmetry.space_group_name_H-M   'P 1'
#
loop_
_entity.id
_entity.type
_entity.pdbx_description
1 polymer ?
#
loop_
_entity_poly.entity_id
_entity_poly.type
_entity_poly.pdbx_seq_one_letter_code
_entity_poly.pdbx_strand_id
1 'polypeptide(L)'
;MSYDNAFDGSALVRVAARLFAWHYDQQLVDGATIEPGSALAMHVARLTSDRYRHELAETLELVVQRAEVDPVFYSSRIPTHLGAVMSAVDQIEEIRLRLKGPRPVRAHGVARLRILLADGVGPFYIPGRRGLADALRAVLADL
;
A
#
# COMPACT_ATOMS: atom_id res chain seq x y z
N MET A 1 -24.70 -30.76 24.39
CA MET A 1 -25.04 -30.26 23.04
C MET A 1 -24.23 -29.00 22.83
N SER A 2 -22.99 -29.16 22.36
CA SER A 2 -22.01 -28.08 22.19
C SER A 2 -22.30 -27.31 20.91
N TYR A 3 -22.41 -25.99 21.03
CA TYR A 3 -22.17 -25.07 19.92
C TYR A 3 -20.82 -24.40 20.15
N ASP A 4 -19.76 -25.20 20.01
CA ASP A 4 -18.40 -24.70 19.84
C ASP A 4 -17.98 -25.07 18.42
N ASN A 5 -18.04 -24.08 17.53
CA ASN A 5 -17.12 -24.01 16.40
C ASN A 5 -16.82 -22.54 16.16
N ALA A 6 -15.72 -22.14 16.79
CA ALA A 6 -15.00 -20.93 16.54
C ALA A 6 -14.85 -20.68 15.03
N PHE A 7 -15.51 -19.64 14.53
CA PHE A 7 -15.06 -18.95 13.31
C PHE A 7 -13.83 -18.11 13.68
N ASP A 8 -12.75 -18.81 14.01
CA ASP A 8 -11.47 -18.21 14.34
C ASP A 8 -10.85 -17.64 13.06
N GLY A 9 -10.72 -16.32 12.96
CA GLY A 9 -9.78 -15.60 12.09
C GLY A 9 -9.65 -16.02 10.61
N SER A 10 -10.71 -16.53 9.98
CA SER A 10 -10.71 -17.13 8.64
C SER A 10 -10.01 -16.26 7.58
N ALA A 11 -9.29 -16.90 6.64
CA ALA A 11 -8.71 -16.23 5.48
C ALA A 11 -9.73 -15.38 4.70
N LEU A 12 -11.01 -15.76 4.74
CA LEU A 12 -12.11 -14.98 4.18
C LEU A 12 -12.31 -13.64 4.90
N VAL A 13 -12.13 -13.57 6.22
CA VAL A 13 -12.16 -12.31 6.98
C VAL A 13 -10.98 -11.43 6.59
N ARG A 14 -9.79 -12.01 6.38
CA ARG A 14 -8.59 -11.27 5.93
C ARG A 14 -8.73 -10.78 4.48
N VAL A 15 -9.30 -11.60 3.60
CA VAL A 15 -9.57 -11.24 2.20
C VAL A 15 -10.67 -10.19 2.14
N ALA A 16 -11.79 -10.36 2.85
CA ALA A 16 -12.85 -9.37 2.94
C ALA A 16 -12.30 -8.06 3.52
N ALA A 17 -11.52 -8.10 4.61
CA ALA A 17 -10.88 -6.91 5.16
C ALA A 17 -9.95 -6.22 4.14
N ARG A 18 -9.22 -6.97 3.32
CA ARG A 18 -8.41 -6.43 2.22
C ARG A 18 -9.26 -5.83 1.10
N LEU A 19 -10.36 -6.48 0.70
CA LEU A 19 -11.28 -5.98 -0.32
C LEU A 19 -12.03 -4.72 0.14
N PHE A 20 -12.47 -4.67 1.40
CA PHE A 20 -13.08 -3.48 1.98
C PHE A 20 -12.06 -2.34 2.12
N ALA A 21 -10.84 -2.64 2.57
CA ALA A 21 -9.79 -1.63 2.63
C ALA A 21 -9.45 -1.10 1.22
N TRP A 22 -9.39 -1.97 0.21
CA TRP A 22 -9.25 -1.58 -1.19
C TRP A 22 -10.42 -0.71 -1.67
N HIS A 23 -11.67 -1.07 -1.35
CA HIS A 23 -12.84 -0.29 -1.73
C HIS A 23 -12.81 1.14 -1.14
N TYR A 24 -12.45 1.29 0.13
CA TYR A 24 -12.30 2.62 0.73
C TYR A 24 -11.10 3.37 0.17
N ASP A 25 -10.00 2.69 -0.16
CA ASP A 25 -8.86 3.31 -0.84
C ASP A 25 -9.28 3.87 -2.21
N GLN A 26 -10.12 3.15 -2.98
CA GLN A 26 -10.66 3.61 -4.26
C GLN A 26 -11.55 4.85 -4.09
N GLN A 27 -12.47 4.82 -3.11
CA GLN A 27 -13.31 5.99 -2.80
C GLN A 27 -12.47 7.25 -2.50
N LEU A 28 -11.35 7.10 -1.77
CA LEU A 28 -10.45 8.21 -1.50
C LEU A 28 -9.78 8.72 -2.78
N VAL A 29 -9.28 7.83 -3.63
CA VAL A 29 -8.63 8.21 -4.89
C VAL A 29 -9.60 8.90 -5.85
N ASP A 30 -10.85 8.44 -5.90
CA ASP A 30 -11.94 9.01 -6.71
C ASP A 30 -12.47 10.35 -6.17
N GLY A 31 -12.02 10.78 -4.98
CA GLY A 31 -12.41 12.06 -4.37
C GLY A 31 -13.80 12.02 -3.74
N ALA A 32 -14.24 10.86 -3.23
CA ALA A 32 -15.50 10.74 -2.53
C ALA A 32 -15.61 11.72 -1.35
N THR A 33 -16.82 12.24 -1.12
CA THR A 33 -17.09 13.12 0.02
C THR A 33 -17.00 12.33 1.32
N ILE A 34 -16.23 12.84 2.28
CA ILE A 34 -16.02 12.19 3.59
C ILE A 34 -17.04 12.75 4.57
N GLU A 35 -18.08 11.96 4.85
CA GLU A 35 -19.07 12.31 5.88
C GLU A 35 -18.51 12.06 7.28
N PRO A 36 -18.61 13.02 8.22
CA PRO A 36 -18.18 12.81 9.61
C PRO A 36 -18.88 11.61 10.26
N GLY A 37 -18.11 10.75 10.94
CA GLY A 37 -18.63 9.55 11.61
C GLY A 37 -18.87 8.35 10.68
N SER A 38 -18.67 8.50 9.37
CA SER A 38 -18.74 7.39 8.42
C SER A 38 -17.58 6.40 8.57
N ALA A 39 -17.76 5.19 8.03
CA ALA A 39 -16.68 4.21 7.93
C ALA A 39 -15.50 4.73 7.09
N LEU A 40 -15.76 5.57 6.08
CA LEU A 40 -14.73 6.24 5.29
C LEU A 40 -13.92 7.24 6.14
N ALA A 41 -14.57 8.02 7.01
CA ALA A 41 -13.88 8.92 7.94
C ALA A 41 -13.01 8.17 8.95
N MET A 42 -13.47 7.01 9.45
CA MET A 42 -12.65 6.14 10.31
C MET A 42 -11.45 5.55 9.56
N HIS A 43 -11.64 5.15 8.30
CA HIS A 43 -10.57 4.68 7.43
C HIS A 43 -9.52 5.77 7.19
N VAL A 44 -9.95 7.00 6.90
CA VAL A 44 -9.07 8.18 6.77
C VAL A 44 -8.24 8.38 8.04
N ALA A 45 -8.88 8.41 9.21
CA ALA A 45 -8.19 8.59 10.49
C ALA A 45 -7.15 7.48 10.74
N ARG A 46 -7.47 6.24 10.37
CA ARG A 46 -6.52 5.12 10.42
C ARG A 46 -5.34 5.35 9.48
N LEU A 47 -5.58 5.69 8.20
CA LEU A 47 -4.52 5.89 7.21
C LEU A 47 -3.54 7.01 7.58
N THR A 48 -4.04 8.06 8.24
CA THR A 48 -3.21 9.20 8.67
C THR A 48 -2.64 9.04 10.07
N SER A 49 -2.96 7.96 10.80
CA SER A 49 -2.43 7.71 12.14
C SER A 49 -0.93 7.42 12.09
N ASP A 50 -0.17 7.96 13.06
CA ASP A 50 1.28 7.75 13.13
C ASP A 50 1.65 6.28 13.06
N ARG A 51 1.00 5.44 13.87
CA ARG A 51 1.23 4.00 13.88
C ARG A 51 1.13 3.40 12.48
N TYR A 52 0.04 3.68 11.77
CA TYR A 52 -0.20 3.09 10.46
C TYR A 52 0.79 3.59 9.40
N ARG A 53 1.15 4.88 9.46
CA ARG A 53 2.18 5.46 8.56
C ARG A 53 3.54 4.79 8.76
N HIS A 54 3.93 4.54 10.01
CA HIS A 54 5.19 3.88 10.34
C HIS A 54 5.19 2.42 9.91
N GLU A 55 4.12 1.66 10.16
CA GLU A 55 3.97 0.27 9.70
C GLU A 55 4.08 0.17 8.16
N LEU A 56 3.51 1.13 7.44
CA LEU A 56 3.61 1.20 5.97
C LEU A 56 5.04 1.53 5.51
N ALA A 57 5.72 2.44 6.21
CA ALA A 57 7.11 2.80 5.93
C ALA A 57 8.07 1.63 6.16
N GLU A 58 7.87 0.85 7.22
CA GLU A 58 8.61 -0.40 7.48
C GLU A 58 8.36 -1.45 6.40
N THR A 59 7.12 -1.57 5.93
CA THR A 59 6.78 -2.48 4.83
C THR A 59 7.55 -2.12 3.55
N LEU A 60 7.65 -0.83 3.21
CA LEU A 60 8.44 -0.36 2.06
C LEU A 60 9.94 -0.66 2.22
N GLU A 61 10.48 -0.41 3.41
CA GLU A 61 11.88 -0.70 3.73
C GLU A 61 12.21 -2.20 3.56
N LEU A 62 11.32 -3.08 4.02
CA LEU A 62 11.47 -4.52 3.83
C LEU A 62 11.37 -4.95 2.36
N VAL A 63 10.64 -4.22 1.51
CA VAL A 63 10.58 -4.48 0.07
C VAL A 63 11.91 -4.12 -0.61
N VAL A 64 12.48 -2.96 -0.26
CA VAL A 64 13.79 -2.53 -0.79
C VAL A 64 14.90 -3.48 -0.36
N GLN A 65 14.98 -3.80 0.94
CA GLN A 65 15.99 -4.72 1.47
C GLN A 65 15.91 -6.11 0.80
N ARG A 66 14.70 -6.62 0.54
CA ARG A 66 14.53 -7.88 -0.19
C ARG A 66 14.98 -7.80 -1.64
N ALA A 67 14.73 -6.66 -2.31
CA ALA A 67 15.18 -6.44 -3.68
C ALA A 67 16.72 -6.34 -3.78
N GLU A 68 17.39 -5.81 -2.75
CA GLU A 68 18.84 -5.68 -2.70
C GLU A 68 19.56 -7.00 -2.38
N VAL A 69 19.02 -7.80 -1.44
CA VAL A 69 19.68 -9.02 -0.93
C VAL A 69 19.61 -10.20 -1.90
N ASP A 70 18.55 -10.34 -2.68
CA ASP A 70 18.42 -11.45 -3.63
C ASP A 70 17.91 -10.96 -5.00
N PRO A 71 18.83 -10.51 -5.87
CA PRO A 71 18.51 -10.13 -7.24
C PRO A 71 18.14 -11.33 -8.14
N VAL A 72 18.09 -12.56 -7.61
CA VAL A 72 17.95 -13.82 -8.34
C VAL A 72 16.83 -14.71 -7.77
N PHE A 73 15.81 -14.16 -7.08
CA PHE A 73 14.57 -14.89 -6.80
C PHE A 73 13.81 -15.21 -8.11
N TYR A 74 14.28 -16.21 -8.84
CA TYR A 74 13.54 -16.98 -9.82
C TYR A 74 12.51 -17.84 -9.08
N SER A 75 11.44 -17.20 -8.61
CA SER A 75 10.16 -17.91 -8.55
C SER A 75 9.73 -18.14 -10.00
N SER A 76 9.53 -19.40 -10.39
CA SER A 76 8.95 -19.81 -11.67
C SER A 76 7.54 -19.23 -11.94
N ARG A 77 7.02 -18.34 -11.09
CA ARG A 77 5.76 -17.64 -11.24
C ARG A 77 5.94 -16.18 -10.79
N ILE A 78 6.00 -15.30 -11.81
CA ILE A 78 5.92 -13.82 -11.77
C ILE A 78 7.25 -13.11 -11.41
N PRO A 79 7.97 -12.53 -12.39
CA PRO A 79 9.13 -11.70 -12.14
C PRO A 79 8.69 -10.40 -11.46
N THR A 80 8.95 -10.25 -10.16
CA THR A 80 9.01 -8.92 -9.57
C THR A 80 10.20 -8.22 -10.24
N HIS A 81 9.92 -7.23 -11.09
CA HIS A 81 10.94 -6.59 -11.91
C HIS A 81 11.87 -5.74 -11.04
N LEU A 82 12.92 -6.36 -10.50
CA LEU A 82 13.96 -5.74 -9.65
C LEU A 82 14.49 -4.42 -10.24
N GLY A 83 14.64 -4.34 -11.58
CA GLY A 83 15.05 -3.10 -12.26
C GLY A 83 14.08 -1.93 -12.06
N ALA A 84 12.77 -2.18 -11.99
CA ALA A 84 11.77 -1.14 -11.74
C ALA A 84 11.86 -0.63 -10.29
N VAL A 85 12.02 -1.52 -9.31
CA VAL A 85 12.21 -1.17 -7.89
C VAL A 85 13.51 -0.40 -7.71
N MET A 86 14.61 -0.89 -8.28
CA MET A 86 15.92 -0.23 -8.22
C MET A 86 15.90 1.16 -8.87
N SER A 87 15.20 1.32 -10.00
CA SER A 87 15.02 2.63 -10.65
C SER A 87 14.15 3.62 -9.86
N ALA A 88 13.48 3.13 -8.80
CA ALA A 88 12.51 3.88 -8.02
C ALA A 88 12.90 4.01 -6.53
N VAL A 89 14.11 3.58 -6.14
CA VAL A 89 14.57 3.60 -4.74
C VAL A 89 14.48 4.99 -4.13
N ASP A 90 14.91 6.02 -4.87
CA ASP A 90 14.87 7.40 -4.38
C ASP A 90 13.45 7.83 -4.02
N GLN A 91 12.47 7.49 -4.85
CA GLN A 91 11.06 7.79 -4.60
C GLN A 91 10.51 6.97 -3.41
N ILE A 92 10.92 5.70 -3.28
CA ILE A 92 10.51 4.85 -2.15
C ILE A 92 11.06 5.42 -0.84
N GLU A 93 12.32 5.83 -0.82
CA GLU A 93 12.94 6.44 0.37
C GLU A 93 12.31 7.80 0.70
N GLU A 94 11.99 8.63 -0.29
CA GLU A 94 11.27 9.89 -0.07
C GLU A 94 9.88 9.66 0.53
N ILE A 95 9.14 8.65 0.06
CA ILE A 95 7.85 8.25 0.63
C ILE A 95 8.05 7.79 2.08
N ARG A 96 9.06 6.95 2.34
CA ARG A 96 9.38 6.46 3.69
C ARG A 96 9.66 7.60 4.66
N LEU A 97 10.46 8.58 4.24
CA LEU A 97 10.77 9.79 5.01
C LEU A 97 9.51 10.63 5.28
N ARG A 98 8.63 10.82 4.28
CA ARG A 98 7.34 11.51 4.48
C ARG A 98 6.44 10.78 5.48
N LEU A 99 6.35 9.46 5.40
CA LEU A 99 5.50 8.65 6.28
C LEU A 99 5.99 8.63 7.73
N LYS A 100 7.32 8.56 7.94
CA LYS A 100 7.94 8.64 9.29
C LYS A 100 8.03 10.08 9.82
N GLY A 101 7.90 11.07 8.94
CA GLY A 101 8.03 12.48 9.28
C GLY A 101 6.92 13.01 10.19
N PRO A 102 7.18 14.09 10.95
CA PRO A 102 6.19 14.70 11.84
C PRO A 102 5.09 15.47 11.09
N ARG A 103 5.24 15.67 9.77
CA ARG A 103 4.25 16.37 8.96
C ARG A 103 3.05 15.46 8.72
N PRO A 104 1.81 15.99 8.80
CA PRO A 104 0.63 15.22 8.43
C PRO A 104 0.72 14.84 6.95
N VAL A 105 0.24 13.64 6.62
CA VAL A 105 0.09 13.16 5.24
C VAL A 105 -1.38 13.15 4.87
N ARG A 106 -1.69 13.33 3.60
CA ARG A 106 -3.07 13.19 3.12
C ARG A 106 -3.43 11.72 2.97
N ALA A 107 -4.65 11.36 3.39
CA ALA A 107 -5.18 10.00 3.23
C ALA A 107 -5.26 9.58 1.74
N HIS A 108 -5.44 10.54 0.84
CA HIS A 108 -5.46 10.32 -0.62
C HIS A 108 -4.14 9.70 -1.11
N GLY A 109 -2.99 10.31 -0.81
CA GLY A 109 -1.68 9.78 -1.19
C GLY A 109 -1.39 8.42 -0.56
N VAL A 110 -1.79 8.21 0.70
CA VAL A 110 -1.64 6.90 1.39
C VAL A 110 -2.52 5.82 0.74
N ALA A 111 -3.75 6.16 0.35
CA ALA A 111 -4.65 5.24 -0.36
C ALA A 111 -4.11 4.89 -1.75
N ARG A 112 -3.61 5.89 -2.51
CA ARG A 112 -2.97 5.67 -3.81
C ARG A 112 -1.75 4.75 -3.69
N LEU A 113 -0.92 4.94 -2.66
CA LEU A 113 0.20 4.06 -2.36
C LEU A 113 -0.25 2.62 -2.04
N ARG A 114 -1.27 2.45 -1.20
CA ARG A 114 -1.82 1.12 -0.86
C ARG A 114 -2.39 0.41 -2.09
N ILE A 115 -3.09 1.13 -2.96
CA ILE A 115 -3.58 0.61 -4.25
C ILE A 115 -2.42 0.16 -5.12
N LEU A 116 -1.38 1.00 -5.26
CA LEU A 116 -0.19 0.69 -6.04
C LEU A 116 0.54 -0.56 -5.53
N LEU A 117 0.60 -0.76 -4.21
CA LEU A 117 1.25 -1.91 -3.58
C LEU A 117 0.40 -3.19 -3.65
N ALA A 118 -0.94 -3.07 -3.63
CA ALA A 118 -1.86 -4.21 -3.68
C ALA A 118 -2.19 -4.66 -5.12
N ASP A 119 -1.93 -3.82 -6.12
CA ASP A 119 -2.04 -4.19 -7.52
C ASP A 119 -0.92 -5.17 -7.91
N GLY A 120 -1.20 -6.46 -7.74
CA GLY A 120 -0.37 -7.61 -8.17
C GLY A 120 -0.11 -7.71 -9.67
N VAL A 121 -0.65 -6.77 -10.46
CA VAL A 121 -0.56 -6.64 -11.92
C VAL A 121 -0.07 -5.23 -12.31
N GLY A 122 0.18 -4.37 -11.32
CA GLY A 122 0.58 -2.97 -11.48
C GLY A 122 2.06 -2.83 -11.87
N PRO A 123 2.62 -1.61 -11.91
CA PRO A 123 4.00 -1.36 -12.35
C PRO A 123 5.09 -2.02 -11.47
N PHE A 124 4.72 -2.64 -10.34
CA PHE A 124 5.56 -3.56 -9.58
C PHE A 124 5.72 -4.95 -10.26
N TYR A 125 4.78 -5.33 -11.13
CA TYR A 125 4.60 -6.69 -11.66
C TYR A 125 4.55 -6.75 -13.21
N ILE A 126 4.11 -5.69 -13.91
CA ILE A 126 4.10 -5.62 -15.39
C ILE A 126 4.70 -4.28 -15.87
N PRO A 127 5.62 -4.27 -16.86
CA PRO A 127 6.07 -3.03 -17.50
C PRO A 127 4.89 -2.35 -18.23
N GLY A 128 4.28 -1.37 -17.57
CA GLY A 128 3.29 -0.48 -18.18
C GLY A 128 3.94 0.74 -18.85
N ARG A 129 3.16 1.46 -19.64
CA ARG A 129 3.59 2.69 -20.35
C ARG A 129 4.04 3.83 -19.43
N ARG A 130 3.70 3.78 -18.13
CA ARG A 130 4.19 4.66 -17.06
C ARG A 130 4.93 3.80 -16.05
N GLY A 131 6.20 4.09 -15.81
CA GLY A 131 7.05 3.28 -14.92
C GLY A 131 6.68 3.44 -13.45
N LEU A 132 7.16 2.53 -12.59
CA LEU A 132 6.97 2.58 -11.14
C LEU A 132 7.39 3.93 -10.54
N ALA A 133 8.49 4.50 -11.01
CA ALA A 133 8.97 5.82 -10.60
C ALA A 133 7.98 6.97 -10.91
N ASP A 134 7.19 6.90 -11.98
CA ASP A 134 6.17 7.89 -12.29
C ASP A 134 4.94 7.72 -11.38
N ALA A 135 4.56 6.47 -11.11
CA ALA A 135 3.46 6.16 -10.19
C ALA A 135 3.78 6.61 -8.76
N LEU A 136 5.00 6.38 -8.29
CA LEU A 136 5.45 6.84 -6.96
C LEU A 136 5.61 8.36 -6.90
N ARG A 137 5.99 9.03 -8.01
CA ARG A 137 5.95 10.50 -8.09
C ARG A 137 4.53 11.05 -7.96
N ALA A 138 3.53 10.39 -8.55
CA ALA A 138 2.14 10.77 -8.34
C ALA A 138 1.70 10.57 -6.88
N VAL A 139 2.14 9.50 -6.22
CA VAL A 139 1.93 9.31 -4.77
C VAL A 139 2.57 10.45 -3.96
N LEU A 140 3.82 10.81 -4.25
CA LEU A 140 4.54 11.88 -3.55
C LEU A 140 3.86 13.25 -3.69
N ALA A 141 3.22 13.52 -4.82
CA ALA A 141 2.43 14.74 -5.04
C ALA A 141 1.15 14.78 -4.17
N ASP A 142 0.59 13.61 -3.86
CA ASP A 142 -0.65 13.46 -3.12
C ASP A 142 -0.43 13.20 -1.61
N LEU A 143 0.81 13.00 -1.12
CA LEU A 143 1.15 12.88 0.30
C LEU A 143 1.21 14.24 1.01
#